data_AF-A0A1Q7C0F8-F1
#
_entry.id   AF-A0A1Q7C0F8-F1
#
_cell.length_a   1.000
_cell.length_b   1.000
_cell.length_c   1.000
_cell.angle_alpha   90.00
_cell.angle_beta   90.00
_cell.angle_gamma   90.00
#
_symmetry.space_group_name_H-M   'P 1'
#
loop_
_entity.id
_entity.type
_entity.pdbx_description
1 polymer ?
#
loop_
_entity_poly.entity_id
_entity_poly.type
_entity_poly.pdbx_seq_one_letter_code
_entity_poly.pdbx_strand_id
1 'polypeptide(L)'
;MPTYVRWYWPDDDTWNYEELDADRWASRHVEVRAGDGTFVAAGSLAEVLAARDTGRIEAVQEYEARWGVVPSDAFPEAPVEWPLEPVSASEFETLWQEGRRHLGA
;
A
#
# COMPACT_ATOMS: atom_id res chain seq x y z
N MET A 1 10.55 4.85 -14.05
CA MET A 1 10.97 3.94 -12.96
C MET A 1 10.07 4.22 -11.79
N PRO A 2 9.56 3.20 -11.09
CA PRO A 2 8.74 3.42 -9.90
C PRO A 2 9.56 4.09 -8.81
N THR A 3 8.88 4.88 -7.98
CA THR A 3 9.46 5.51 -6.79
C THR A 3 8.95 4.78 -5.56
N TYR A 4 9.84 4.44 -4.63
CA TYR A 4 9.48 3.74 -3.40
C TYR A 4 9.71 4.64 -2.21
N VAL A 5 8.69 4.77 -1.38
CA VAL A 5 8.72 5.68 -0.24
C VAL A 5 8.04 5.05 0.96
N ARG A 6 8.43 5.52 2.14
CA ARG A 6 7.69 5.28 3.37
C ARG A 6 7.38 6.59 4.08
N TRP A 7 6.31 6.56 4.84
CA TRP A 7 5.88 7.64 5.70
C TRP A 7 5.12 7.06 6.88
N TYR A 8 5.05 7.82 7.97
CA TYR A 8 4.39 7.39 9.20
C TYR A 8 3.07 8.13 9.38
N TRP A 9 2.00 7.39 9.68
CA TRP A 9 0.70 7.92 10.00
C TRP A 9 0.45 7.85 11.51
N PRO A 10 0.48 8.97 12.24
CA PRO A 10 0.42 8.97 13.70
C PRO A 10 -0.90 8.49 14.29
N ASP A 11 -2.02 8.75 13.60
CA ASP A 11 -3.35 8.47 14.15
C ASP A 11 -3.60 6.97 14.32
N ASP A 12 -3.02 6.14 13.43
CA ASP A 12 -3.19 4.68 13.47
C ASP A 12 -1.93 3.93 13.94
N ASP A 13 -0.85 4.64 14.31
CA ASP A 13 0.45 4.05 14.65
C ASP A 13 1.00 3.14 13.53
N THR A 14 0.94 3.62 12.28
CA THR A 14 1.21 2.79 11.09
C THR A 14 2.31 3.38 10.21
N TRP A 15 3.26 2.52 9.81
CA TRP A 15 4.16 2.77 8.71
C TRP A 15 3.49 2.40 7.38
N ASN A 16 3.45 3.35 6.47
CA ASN A 16 2.91 3.20 5.12
C ASN A 16 4.06 3.13 4.13
N TYR A 17 4.03 2.16 3.23
CA TYR A 17 5.02 1.96 2.19
C TYR A 17 4.32 1.96 0.83
N GLU A 18 4.82 2.78 -0.09
CA GLU A 18 4.24 2.95 -1.42
C GLU A 18 5.23 2.55 -2.50
N GLU A 19 4.76 1.80 -3.49
CA GLU A 19 5.32 1.82 -4.83
C GLU A 19 4.49 2.78 -5.67
N LEU A 20 5.09 3.90 -6.04
CA LEU A 20 4.47 4.94 -6.86
C LEU A 20 4.84 4.78 -8.34
N ASP A 21 3.86 4.93 -9.21
CA ASP A 21 4.09 5.03 -10.65
C ASP A 21 4.62 6.42 -11.07
N ALA A 22 4.70 6.66 -12.38
CA ALA A 22 5.19 7.94 -12.94
C ALA A 22 4.28 9.13 -12.63
N ASP A 23 2.99 8.88 -12.43
CA ASP A 23 1.96 9.87 -12.10
C ASP A 23 1.71 9.95 -10.58
N ARG A 24 2.56 9.25 -9.81
CA ARG A 24 2.55 9.18 -8.34
C ARG A 24 1.32 8.50 -7.75
N TRP A 25 0.66 7.65 -8.51
CA TRP A 25 -0.36 6.75 -7.97
C TRP A 25 0.29 5.54 -7.31
N ALA A 26 -0.26 5.10 -6.18
CA ALA A 26 0.16 3.87 -5.54
C ALA A 26 -0.21 2.67 -6.43
N SER A 27 0.81 2.04 -7.02
CA SER A 27 0.67 0.78 -7.74
C SER A 27 0.56 -0.40 -6.77
N ARG A 28 1.33 -0.36 -5.68
CA ARG A 28 1.26 -1.28 -4.54
C ARG A 28 1.41 -0.49 -3.24
N HIS A 29 0.68 -0.93 -2.22
CA HIS A 29 0.61 -0.29 -0.92
C HIS A 29 0.78 -1.34 0.20
N VAL A 30 1.60 -1.03 1.19
CA VAL A 30 1.79 -1.89 2.38
C VAL A 30 1.69 -1.04 3.64
N GLU A 31 0.91 -1.53 4.61
CA GLU A 31 0.79 -0.93 5.92
C GLU A 31 1.28 -1.89 7.00
N VAL A 32 2.11 -1.39 7.92
CA VAL A 32 2.68 -2.13 9.04
C VAL A 32 2.49 -1.34 10.33
N ARG A 33 1.87 -1.94 11.33
CA ARG A 33 1.76 -1.33 12.67
C ARG A 33 3.13 -1.12 13.28
N ALA A 34 3.42 0.09 13.74
CA ALA A 34 4.71 0.44 14.31
C ALA A 34 4.95 -0.23 15.67
N GLY A 35 3.90 -0.39 16.49
CA GLY A 35 4.01 -1.00 17.81
C GLY A 35 4.40 -2.49 17.82
N ASP A 36 3.88 -3.30 16.90
CA ASP A 36 4.05 -4.76 16.92
C ASP A 36 4.53 -5.38 15.59
N GLY A 37 4.66 -4.58 14.52
CA GLY A 37 5.11 -5.05 13.21
C GLY A 37 4.06 -5.84 12.43
N THR A 38 2.79 -5.86 12.87
CA THR A 38 1.71 -6.57 12.19
C THR A 38 1.38 -5.89 10.86
N PHE A 39 1.32 -6.68 9.78
CA PHE A 39 0.85 -6.22 8.48
C PHE A 39 -0.67 -6.04 8.52
N VAL A 40 -1.15 -4.88 8.09
CA VAL A 40 -2.58 -4.58 8.01
C VAL A 40 -3.07 -4.39 6.58
N ALA A 41 -2.19 -4.03 5.65
CA ALA A 41 -2.47 -3.99 4.22
C ALA A 41 -1.27 -4.46 3.38
N ALA A 42 -1.56 -5.07 2.24
CA ALA A 42 -0.65 -5.41 1.14
C ALA A 42 -1.46 -5.44 -0.18
N GLY A 43 -1.94 -4.26 -0.57
CA GLY A 43 -2.88 -4.05 -1.69
C GLY A 43 -2.18 -3.65 -3.00
N SER A 44 -2.79 -3.99 -4.13
CA SER A 44 -2.32 -3.70 -5.49
C SER A 44 -3.43 -3.05 -6.30
N LEU A 45 -3.15 -1.87 -6.89
CA LEU A 45 -4.13 -1.16 -7.72
C LEU A 45 -4.55 -2.01 -8.92
N ALA A 46 -3.61 -2.73 -9.53
CA ALA A 46 -3.93 -3.61 -10.67
C ALA A 46 -4.90 -4.74 -10.29
N GLU A 47 -4.77 -5.29 -9.07
CA GLU A 47 -5.68 -6.33 -8.58
C GLU A 47 -7.06 -5.77 -8.22
N VAL A 48 -7.12 -4.58 -7.59
CA VAL A 48 -8.39 -3.86 -7.33
C VAL A 48 -9.13 -3.58 -8.63
N LEU A 49 -8.42 -3.07 -9.66
CA LEU A 49 -9.00 -2.81 -10.98
C LEU A 49 -9.48 -4.10 -11.64
N ALA A 50 -8.71 -5.19 -11.54
CA ALA A 50 -9.15 -6.48 -12.05
C ALA A 50 -10.41 -7.00 -11.33
N ALA A 51 -10.49 -6.86 -10.01
CA ALA A 51 -11.68 -7.23 -9.22
C ALA A 51 -12.91 -6.39 -9.63
N ARG A 52 -12.73 -5.09 -9.82
CA ARG A 52 -13.77 -4.17 -10.31
C ARG A 52 -14.25 -4.54 -11.72
N ASP A 53 -13.31 -4.87 -12.62
CA ASP A 53 -13.63 -5.10 -14.03
C ASP A 53 -14.23 -6.50 -14.27
N THR A 54 -13.94 -7.47 -13.40
CA THR A 54 -14.45 -8.85 -13.48
C THR A 54 -15.67 -9.11 -12.60
N GLY A 55 -15.88 -8.27 -11.58
CA GLY A 55 -16.95 -8.39 -10.61
C GLY A 55 -17.84 -7.16 -10.54
N ARG A 56 -18.76 -7.17 -9.58
CA ARG A 56 -19.49 -5.98 -9.15
C ARG A 56 -18.76 -5.39 -7.93
N ILE A 57 -19.36 -4.40 -7.29
CA ILE A 57 -18.81 -3.71 -6.10
C ILE A 57 -18.37 -4.71 -5.01
N GLU A 58 -19.07 -5.84 -4.88
CA GLU A 58 -18.78 -6.88 -3.90
C GLU A 58 -17.39 -7.51 -4.09
N ALA A 59 -16.90 -7.65 -5.33
CA ALA A 59 -15.58 -8.24 -5.59
C ALA A 59 -14.44 -7.32 -5.13
N VAL A 60 -14.64 -6.00 -5.25
CA VAL A 60 -13.70 -5.00 -4.71
C VAL A 60 -13.71 -5.05 -3.18
N GLN A 61 -14.88 -5.13 -2.56
CA GLN A 61 -15.01 -5.24 -1.11
C GLN A 61 -14.36 -6.51 -0.56
N GLU A 62 -14.52 -7.66 -1.22
CA GLU A 62 -13.86 -8.91 -0.85
C GLU A 62 -12.33 -8.81 -0.97
N TYR A 63 -11.84 -8.13 -2.00
CA TYR A 63 -10.41 -7.87 -2.18
C TYR A 63 -9.86 -6.99 -1.06
N GLU A 64 -10.49 -5.84 -0.82
CA GLU A 64 -10.05 -4.84 0.17
C GLU A 64 -10.14 -5.40 1.60
N ALA A 65 -11.16 -6.22 1.90
CA ALA A 65 -11.27 -6.90 3.18
C ALA A 65 -10.12 -7.88 3.45
N ARG A 66 -9.49 -8.41 2.40
CA ARG A 66 -8.38 -9.36 2.52
C ARG A 66 -7.01 -8.67 2.51
N TRP A 67 -6.83 -7.70 1.62
CA TRP A 67 -5.51 -7.14 1.32
C TRP A 67 -5.34 -5.68 1.74
N GLY A 68 -6.40 -5.05 2.26
CA GLY A 68 -6.42 -3.63 2.56
C GLY A 68 -6.76 -2.78 1.33
N VAL A 69 -6.97 -1.50 1.60
CA VAL A 69 -7.34 -0.50 0.59
C VAL A 69 -6.06 0.12 0.02
N VAL A 70 -5.99 0.28 -1.30
CA VAL A 70 -4.92 1.05 -1.94
C VAL A 70 -5.32 2.53 -1.93
N PRO A 71 -4.41 3.47 -1.63
CA PRO A 71 -4.71 4.91 -1.67
C PRO A 71 -5.44 5.32 -2.95
N SER A 72 -6.57 6.01 -2.78
CA SER A 72 -7.48 6.40 -3.88
C SER A 72 -7.08 7.67 -4.61
N ASP A 73 -6.04 8.35 -4.14
CA ASP A 73 -5.55 9.62 -4.68
C ASP A 73 -4.05 9.53 -4.99
N ALA A 74 -3.62 10.34 -5.94
CA ALA A 74 -2.20 10.48 -6.24
C ALA A 74 -1.45 11.01 -5.00
N PHE A 75 -0.23 10.51 -4.79
CA PHE A 75 0.60 10.91 -3.68
C PHE A 75 0.95 12.41 -3.79
N PRO A 76 0.73 13.20 -2.73
CA PRO A 76 0.83 14.67 -2.79
C PRO A 76 2.21 15.16 -3.24
N GLU A 77 2.22 16.22 -4.05
CA GLU A 77 3.41 17.03 -4.33
C GLU A 77 3.84 17.80 -3.08
N ALA A 78 5.15 17.96 -2.93
CA ALA A 78 5.71 18.69 -1.80
C ALA A 78 5.15 20.13 -1.75
N PRO A 79 4.95 20.70 -0.55
CA PRO A 79 5.28 20.14 0.76
C PRO A 79 4.21 19.16 1.27
N VAL A 80 4.68 18.06 1.87
CA VAL A 80 3.85 17.12 2.64
C VAL A 80 4.02 17.39 4.13
N GLU A 81 2.98 17.19 4.92
CA GLU A 81 3.00 17.46 6.37
C GLU A 81 3.87 16.45 7.15
N TRP A 82 4.11 15.27 6.59
CA TRP A 82 4.86 14.18 7.21
C TRP A 82 6.20 13.94 6.49
N PRO A 83 7.25 13.53 7.22
CA PRO A 83 8.52 13.19 6.60
C PRO A 83 8.35 11.99 5.65
N LEU A 84 8.80 12.20 4.41
CA LEU A 84 8.86 11.17 3.39
C LEU A 84 10.27 10.62 3.30
N GLU A 85 10.41 9.30 3.43
CA GLU A 85 11.71 8.64 3.38
C GLU A 85 11.77 7.71 2.17
N PRO A 86 12.83 7.80 1.33
CA PRO A 86 13.00 6.88 0.22
C PRO A 86 13.29 5.46 0.73
N VAL A 87 12.71 4.48 0.06
CA VAL A 87 12.91 3.05 0.33
C VAL A 87 13.54 2.40 -0.88
N SER A 88 14.32 1.33 -0.69
CA SER A 88 14.84 0.57 -1.83
C SER A 88 13.77 -0.35 -2.41
N ALA A 89 13.80 -0.58 -3.73
CA ALA A 89 12.89 -1.54 -4.37
C ALA A 89 12.95 -2.94 -3.73
N SER A 90 14.14 -3.38 -3.30
CA SER A 90 14.34 -4.69 -2.64
C SER A 90 13.73 -4.76 -1.24
N GLU A 91 13.80 -3.67 -0.49
CA GLU A 91 13.18 -3.57 0.84
C GLU A 91 11.66 -3.60 0.70
N PHE A 92 11.11 -2.81 -0.24
CA PHE A 92 9.68 -2.83 -0.54
C PHE A 92 9.21 -4.22 -0.97
N GLU A 93 9.94 -4.89 -1.87
CA GLU A 93 9.55 -6.22 -2.35
C GLU A 93 9.55 -7.26 -1.21
N THR A 94 10.48 -7.14 -0.26
CA THR A 94 10.51 -8.03 0.91
C THR A 94 9.26 -7.83 1.77
N LEU A 95 8.94 -6.58 2.11
CA LEU A 95 7.73 -6.23 2.88
C LEU A 95 6.45 -6.66 2.16
N TRP A 96 6.39 -6.47 0.84
CA TRP A 96 5.29 -6.91 0.00
C TRP A 96 5.05 -8.42 0.13
N GLN A 97 6.09 -9.24 -0.07
CA GLN A 97 5.96 -10.70 0.02
C GLN A 97 5.60 -11.16 1.43
N GLU A 98 6.15 -10.53 2.47
CA GLU A 98 5.84 -10.85 3.86
C GLU A 98 4.40 -10.49 4.22
N GLY A 99 3.92 -9.31 3.84
CA GLY A 99 2.55 -8.87 4.04
C GLY A 99 1.55 -9.76 3.30
N ARG A 100 1.83 -10.10 2.03
CA ARG A 100 0.98 -11.02 1.25
C ARG A 100 0.91 -12.41 1.85
N ARG A 101 2.01 -12.91 2.43
CA ARG A 101 2.01 -14.18 3.15
C ARG A 101 1.23 -14.10 4.46
N HIS A 102 1.36 -12.99 5.20
CA HIS A 102 0.68 -12.78 6.48
C HIS A 102 -0.84 -12.68 6.32
N LEU A 103 -1.30 -11.83 5.40
CA LEU A 103 -2.73 -11.57 5.14
C LEU A 103 -3.39 -12.66 4.28
N GLY A 104 -2.58 -13.46 3.59
CA GLY A 104 -3.06 -14.53 2.72
C GLY A 104 -3.33 -15.87 3.41
N ALA A 105 -2.81 -16.04 4.63
CA ALA A 105 -2.92 -17.25 5.45
C ALA A 105 -4.32 -17.43 6.06
#